data_AF-A0AA88CKF8-F1
#
_entry.id   AF-A0AA88CKF8-F1
#
_cell.length_a   1.000
_cell.length_b   1.000
_cell.length_c   1.000
_cell.angle_alpha   90.00
_cell.angle_beta   90.00
_cell.angle_gamma   90.00
#
_symmetry.space_group_name_H-M   'P 1'
#
loop_
_entity.id
_entity.type
_entity.pdbx_description
1 polymer ?
#
loop_
_entity_poly.entity_id
_entity_poly.type
_entity_poly.pdbx_seq_one_letter_code
_entity_poly.pdbx_strand_id
1 'polypeptide(L)'
;MSDEKIRFAVSVDFRSRLEPPLPATYFGNCVGVDIKVVEREALLGKGGLLVALSAISETIKASEKGLLSGAENWVPSVDRVKTFSRLYSVASSPRFEVYGTDFGWGRPRKVDFISIDKTGGISLSENQNGDGGVEIGLVLRKHHMEAFASLFAEGLESL
;
A
#
# COMPACT_ATOMS: atom_id res chain seq x y z
N MET A 1 22.17 7.60 -5.92
CA MET A 1 21.12 8.19 -5.05
C MET A 1 21.27 7.58 -3.67
N SER A 2 21.23 8.42 -2.62
CA SER A 2 21.55 8.01 -1.24
C SER A 2 20.55 7.00 -0.67
N ASP A 3 21.07 6.01 0.04
CA ASP A 3 20.32 4.99 0.80
C ASP A 3 19.65 5.55 2.07
N GLU A 4 19.79 6.85 2.33
CA GLU A 4 19.26 7.57 3.49
C GLU A 4 17.75 7.79 3.43
N LYS A 5 17.10 7.70 2.26
CA LYS A 5 15.66 8.00 2.12
C LYS A 5 14.85 6.76 1.75
N ILE A 6 13.77 6.54 2.49
CA ILE A 6 12.74 5.54 2.19
C ILE A 6 11.53 6.24 1.58
N ARG A 7 10.93 5.62 0.57
CA ARG A 7 9.73 6.13 -0.09
C ARG A 7 8.60 5.13 0.08
N PHE A 8 7.42 5.62 0.38
CA PHE A 8 6.22 4.80 0.52
C PHE A 8 5.09 5.41 -0.32
N ALA A 9 4.63 4.65 -1.31
CA ALA A 9 3.54 5.04 -2.20
C ALA A 9 2.20 4.59 -1.61
N VAL A 10 1.26 5.53 -1.49
CA VAL A 10 -0.11 5.31 -1.05
C VAL A 10 -1.05 5.56 -2.21
N SER A 11 -1.72 4.50 -2.66
CA SER A 11 -2.77 4.57 -3.68
C SER A 11 -4.11 4.90 -3.03
N VAL A 12 -4.85 5.85 -3.61
CA VAL A 12 -6.12 6.34 -3.07
C VAL A 12 -7.20 6.29 -4.15
N ASP A 13 -8.34 5.70 -3.81
CA ASP A 13 -9.56 5.73 -4.63
C ASP A 13 -10.23 7.11 -4.56
N PHE A 14 -10.32 7.83 -5.67
CA PHE A 14 -10.88 9.17 -5.70
C PHE A 14 -12.37 9.23 -5.97
N ARG A 15 -13.05 8.12 -6.26
CA ARG A 15 -14.47 8.15 -6.68
C ARG A 15 -15.35 8.94 -5.71
N SER A 16 -15.27 8.63 -4.41
CA SER A 16 -16.04 9.30 -3.37
C SER A 16 -15.45 10.64 -2.90
N ARG A 17 -14.31 11.07 -3.46
CA ARG A 17 -13.53 12.26 -3.05
C ARG A 17 -13.58 13.38 -4.09
N LEU A 18 -14.29 13.18 -5.21
CA LEU A 18 -14.54 14.21 -6.21
C LEU A 18 -15.81 14.98 -5.87
N GLU A 19 -15.93 16.19 -6.40
CA GLU A 19 -17.12 17.04 -6.26
C GLU A 19 -17.63 17.40 -7.67
N PRO A 20 -18.71 16.74 -8.16
CA PRO A 20 -19.50 15.71 -7.46
C PRO A 20 -18.81 14.33 -7.41
N PRO A 21 -19.17 13.46 -6.46
CA PRO A 21 -18.63 12.10 -6.37
C PRO A 21 -18.97 11.26 -7.62
N LEU A 22 -18.05 10.39 -8.02
CA LEU A 22 -18.33 9.39 -9.05
C LEU A 22 -19.14 8.22 -8.47
N PRO A 23 -20.01 7.60 -9.29
CA PRO A 23 -20.70 6.38 -8.91
C PRO A 23 -19.73 5.25 -8.52
N ALA A 24 -20.12 4.41 -7.56
CA ALA A 24 -19.38 3.19 -7.23
C ALA A 24 -19.22 2.25 -8.44
N THR A 25 -20.12 2.35 -9.42
CA THR A 25 -20.12 1.59 -10.68
C THR A 25 -19.33 2.25 -11.81
N TYR A 26 -18.63 3.36 -11.54
CA TYR A 26 -17.77 4.00 -12.54
C TYR A 26 -16.73 3.02 -13.10
N PHE A 27 -16.77 2.80 -14.41
CA PHE A 27 -15.87 1.91 -15.12
C PHE A 27 -14.66 2.67 -15.67
N GLY A 28 -13.54 2.57 -14.97
CA GLY A 28 -12.29 3.23 -15.34
C GLY A 28 -11.35 3.42 -14.15
N ASN A 29 -10.21 4.05 -14.39
CA ASN A 29 -9.26 4.40 -13.33
C ASN A 29 -9.68 5.73 -12.68
N CYS A 30 -9.93 5.69 -11.37
CA CYS A 30 -10.08 6.87 -10.53
C CYS A 30 -9.20 6.68 -9.28
N VAL A 31 -7.92 6.43 -9.52
CA VAL A 31 -6.91 6.18 -8.48
C VAL A 31 -5.77 7.17 -8.69
N GLY A 32 -5.35 7.80 -7.61
CA GLY A 32 -4.15 8.62 -7.57
C GLY A 32 -3.16 8.04 -6.57
N VAL A 33 -1.90 8.43 -6.71
CA VAL A 33 -0.81 7.93 -5.87
C VAL A 33 -0.09 9.13 -5.28
N ASP A 34 0.07 9.12 -3.96
CA ASP A 34 0.98 10.04 -3.27
C ASP A 34 2.18 9.26 -2.73
N ILE A 35 3.36 9.87 -2.73
CA ILE A 35 4.61 9.25 -2.32
C ILE A 35 5.19 10.05 -1.17
N LYS A 36 5.16 9.43 0.02
CA LYS A 36 5.81 10.00 1.18
C LYS A 36 7.28 9.60 1.20
N VAL A 37 8.14 10.57 1.51
CA VAL A 37 9.58 10.36 1.68
C VAL A 37 9.92 10.57 3.15
N VAL A 38 10.63 9.62 3.73
CA VAL A 38 11.05 9.66 5.15
C VAL A 38 12.52 9.30 5.24
N GLU A 39 13.24 9.96 6.16
CA GLU A 39 14.62 9.61 6.46
C GLU A 39 14.68 8.20 7.08
N ARG A 40 15.59 7.37 6.58
CA ARG A 40 15.81 5.99 7.00
C ARG A 40 16.15 5.92 8.48
N GLU A 41 16.99 6.82 8.96
CA GLU A 41 17.39 6.86 10.36
C GLU A 41 16.21 7.13 11.29
N ALA A 42 15.25 7.96 10.87
CA ALA A 42 14.04 8.20 11.63
C ALA A 42 13.12 6.96 11.68
N LEU A 43 13.03 6.20 10.58
CA LEU A 43 12.26 4.95 10.54
C LEU A 43 12.90 3.81 11.34
N LEU A 44 14.24 3.74 11.37
CA LEU A 44 14.98 2.72 12.10
C LEU A 44 15.24 3.10 13.57
N GLY A 45 15.01 4.36 13.94
CA GLY A 45 15.21 4.89 15.28
C GLY A 45 14.11 4.50 16.27
N LYS A 46 14.32 4.88 17.54
CA LYS A 46 13.33 4.71 18.60
C LYS A 46 12.06 5.50 18.26
N GLY A 47 10.93 4.81 18.13
CA GLY A 47 9.67 5.41 17.70
C GLY A 47 9.41 5.40 16.19
N GLY A 48 10.21 4.67 15.40
CA GLY A 48 10.06 4.56 13.96
C GLY A 48 8.64 4.17 13.49
N LEU A 49 7.93 3.33 14.26
CA LEU A 49 6.52 3.00 13.98
C LEU A 49 5.61 4.25 14.00
N LEU A 50 5.79 5.15 14.98
CA LEU A 50 5.02 6.39 15.06
C LEU A 50 5.36 7.35 13.92
N VAL A 51 6.63 7.37 13.49
CA VAL A 51 7.06 8.14 12.31
C VAL A 51 6.35 7.61 11.07
N ALA A 52 6.37 6.29 10.85
CA ALA A 52 5.68 5.65 9.72
C ALA A 52 4.16 5.91 9.75
N LEU A 53 3.52 5.72 10.91
CA LEU A 53 2.09 5.96 11.11
C LEU A 53 1.71 7.41 10.80
N SER A 54 2.47 8.38 11.33
CA SER A 54 2.24 9.80 11.11
C SER A 54 2.39 10.15 9.63
N ALA A 55 3.46 9.66 9.00
CA ALA A 55 3.75 9.89 7.60
C ALA A 55 2.63 9.36 6.67
N ILE A 56 2.13 8.15 6.91
CA ILE A 56 1.00 7.57 6.16
C ILE A 56 -0.30 8.33 6.44
N SER A 57 -0.59 8.64 7.71
CA SER A 57 -1.82 9.34 8.10
C SER A 57 -1.91 10.75 7.50
N GLU A 58 -0.81 11.49 7.47
CA GLU A 58 -0.72 12.80 6.82
C GLU A 58 -1.02 12.70 5.33
N THR A 59 -0.43 11.71 4.63
CA THR A 59 -0.68 11.48 3.20
C THR A 59 -2.15 11.17 2.93
N ILE A 60 -2.78 10.31 3.73
CA ILE A 60 -4.21 10.01 3.59
C ILE A 60 -5.05 11.28 3.81
N LYS A 61 -4.79 12.05 4.87
CA LYS A 61 -5.51 13.31 5.15
C LYS A 61 -5.32 14.36 4.06
N ALA A 62 -4.12 14.46 3.48
CA ALA A 62 -3.86 15.37 2.37
C ALA A 62 -4.70 15.00 1.13
N SER A 63 -4.89 13.70 0.88
CA SER A 63 -5.71 13.21 -0.24
C SER A 63 -7.20 13.53 -0.12
N GLU A 64 -7.71 13.83 1.09
CA GLU A 64 -9.12 14.19 1.31
C GLU A 64 -9.47 15.59 0.80
N LYS A 65 -8.48 16.47 0.61
CA LYS A 65 -8.70 17.85 0.17
C LYS A 65 -8.89 18.01 -1.36
N GLY A 66 -9.03 16.89 -2.08
CA GLY A 66 -9.19 16.84 -3.53
C GLY A 66 -7.84 16.86 -4.26
N LEU A 67 -7.48 15.76 -4.92
CA LEU A 67 -6.18 15.58 -5.58
C LEU A 67 -6.15 16.14 -7.01
N LEU A 68 -7.22 16.79 -7.49
CA LEU A 68 -7.23 17.33 -8.85
C LEU A 68 -6.25 18.52 -9.02
N SER A 69 -5.85 19.18 -7.94
CA SER A 69 -4.76 20.16 -7.99
C SER A 69 -3.43 19.43 -8.27
N GLY A 70 -2.86 19.60 -9.46
CA GLY A 70 -1.63 18.93 -9.85
C GLY A 70 -1.81 17.64 -10.66
N ALA A 71 -3.03 17.31 -11.09
CA ALA A 71 -3.31 16.15 -11.96
C ALA A 71 -2.48 16.15 -13.25
N GLU A 72 -2.17 17.34 -13.78
CA GLU A 72 -1.28 17.55 -14.92
C GLU A 72 0.14 17.00 -14.69
N ASN A 73 0.56 16.86 -13.43
CA ASN A 73 1.88 16.36 -13.05
C ASN A 73 1.90 14.86 -12.75
N TRP A 74 0.77 14.15 -12.81
CA TRP A 74 0.72 12.74 -12.44
C TRP A 74 1.49 11.85 -13.41
N VAL A 75 1.29 12.00 -14.72
CA VAL A 75 2.00 11.20 -15.74
C VAL A 75 3.52 11.40 -15.67
N PRO A 76 4.05 12.64 -15.64
CA PRO A 76 5.49 12.86 -15.42
C PRO A 76 6.00 12.31 -14.07
N SER A 77 5.13 12.23 -13.05
CA SER A 77 5.50 11.66 -11.75
C SER A 77 5.67 10.14 -11.84
N VAL A 78 4.84 9.42 -12.59
CA VAL A 78 4.93 7.97 -12.78
C VAL A 78 6.28 7.55 -13.39
N ASP A 79 6.80 8.29 -14.37
CA ASP A 79 8.11 7.98 -14.93
C ASP A 79 9.26 8.25 -13.95
N ARG A 80 9.12 9.26 -13.08
CA ARG A 80 10.07 9.49 -11.98
C ARG A 80 10.06 8.34 -10.97
N VAL A 81 8.90 7.74 -10.69
CA VAL A 81 8.76 6.59 -9.76
C VAL A 81 9.71 5.45 -10.13
N LYS A 82 9.87 5.17 -11.43
CA LYS A 82 10.75 4.10 -11.93
C LYS A 82 12.24 4.32 -11.60
N THR A 83 12.62 5.56 -11.28
CA THR A 83 14.02 5.91 -10.96
C THR A 83 14.29 5.91 -9.46
N PHE A 84 13.27 5.72 -8.62
CA PHE A 84 13.43 5.73 -7.17
C PHE A 84 14.04 4.42 -6.67
N SER A 85 15.15 4.53 -5.94
CA SER A 85 15.59 3.47 -5.03
C SER A 85 14.71 3.43 -3.79
N ARG A 86 14.51 2.22 -3.23
CA ARG A 86 13.82 1.97 -1.95
C ARG A 86 12.42 2.57 -1.87
N LEU A 87 11.66 2.36 -2.94
CA LEU A 87 10.24 2.63 -2.99
C LEU A 87 9.47 1.37 -2.61
N TYR A 88 8.61 1.51 -1.61
CA TYR A 88 7.63 0.51 -1.23
C TYR A 88 6.24 0.99 -1.64
N SER A 89 5.38 0.07 -2.06
CA SER A 89 4.01 0.36 -2.46
C SER A 89 3.09 -0.74 -1.97
N VAL A 90 1.82 -0.38 -1.76
CA VAL A 90 0.77 -1.33 -1.42
C VAL A 90 -0.09 -1.59 -2.64
N ALA A 91 -0.26 -2.87 -2.97
CA ALA A 91 -1.20 -3.37 -3.96
C ALA A 91 -2.46 -3.89 -3.26
N SER A 92 -3.59 -3.80 -3.97
CA SER A 92 -4.92 -4.19 -3.46
C SER A 92 -5.42 -3.33 -2.28
N SER A 93 -6.57 -3.70 -1.73
CA SER A 93 -7.17 -3.13 -0.53
C SER A 93 -8.04 -4.18 0.15
N PRO A 94 -8.07 -4.25 1.50
CA PRO A 94 -9.05 -5.06 2.22
C PRO A 94 -10.52 -4.73 1.91
N ARG A 95 -10.79 -3.56 1.29
CA ARG A 95 -12.13 -3.18 0.84
C ARG A 95 -12.55 -3.81 -0.48
N PHE A 96 -11.67 -4.52 -1.17
CA PHE A 96 -12.00 -5.19 -2.42
C PHE A 96 -12.70 -6.53 -2.20
N GLU A 97 -12.65 -7.09 -0.98
CA GLU A 97 -13.41 -8.28 -0.59
C GLU A 97 -13.21 -9.45 -1.58
N VAL A 98 -11.96 -9.66 -2.00
CA VAL A 98 -11.58 -10.71 -2.97
C VAL A 98 -11.98 -12.12 -2.52
N TYR A 99 -11.94 -12.41 -1.21
CA TYR A 99 -12.43 -13.66 -0.62
C TYR A 99 -13.97 -13.77 -0.62
N GLY A 100 -14.70 -12.69 -0.90
CA GLY A 100 -16.14 -12.68 -1.11
C GLY A 100 -16.58 -13.29 -2.46
N THR A 101 -15.64 -13.54 -3.38
CA THR A 101 -15.93 -14.07 -4.71
C THR A 101 -16.37 -15.53 -4.65
N ASP A 102 -17.60 -15.84 -5.05
CA ASP A 102 -18.12 -17.21 -5.16
C ASP A 102 -18.66 -17.48 -6.56
N PHE A 103 -18.06 -18.45 -7.26
CA PHE A 103 -18.45 -18.87 -8.60
C PHE A 103 -19.48 -20.04 -8.60
N GLY A 104 -19.96 -20.46 -7.42
CA GLY A 104 -20.90 -21.57 -7.23
C GLY A 104 -20.29 -22.80 -6.53
N TRP A 105 -19.02 -22.73 -6.14
CA TRP A 105 -18.30 -23.81 -5.43
C TRP A 105 -17.80 -23.39 -4.05
N GLY A 106 -18.24 -22.23 -3.56
CA GLY A 106 -17.78 -21.63 -2.32
C GLY A 106 -16.67 -20.60 -2.54
N ARG A 107 -16.33 -19.93 -1.44
CA ARG A 107 -15.32 -18.87 -1.39
C ARG A 107 -13.90 -19.40 -1.63
N PRO A 108 -12.95 -18.54 -2.06
CA PRO A 108 -11.58 -18.95 -2.29
C PRO A 108 -10.92 -19.40 -0.99
N ARG A 109 -10.07 -20.43 -1.08
CA ARG A 109 -9.24 -20.87 0.04
C ARG A 109 -8.04 -19.96 0.28
N LYS A 110 -7.49 -19.40 -0.80
CA LYS A 110 -6.33 -18.50 -0.76
C LYS A 110 -6.40 -17.56 -1.96
N VAL A 111 -6.04 -16.30 -1.74
CA VAL A 111 -5.82 -15.31 -2.79
C VAL A 111 -4.38 -14.82 -2.71
N ASP A 112 -3.69 -14.81 -3.84
CA ASP A 112 -2.31 -14.33 -3.96
C ASP A 112 -2.19 -13.34 -5.12
N PHE A 113 -1.48 -12.24 -4.88
CA PHE A 113 -1.26 -11.18 -5.87
C PHE A 113 0.09 -11.37 -6.54
N ILE A 114 0.15 -12.21 -7.56
CA ILE A 114 1.43 -12.63 -8.18
C ILE A 114 2.26 -11.48 -8.75
N SER A 115 1.65 -10.38 -9.18
CA SER A 115 2.33 -9.25 -9.81
C SER A 115 3.27 -8.49 -8.87
N ILE A 116 3.17 -8.73 -7.55
CA ILE A 116 4.06 -8.11 -6.57
C ILE A 116 5.51 -8.62 -6.68
N ASP A 117 5.74 -9.76 -7.34
CA ASP A 117 7.09 -10.30 -7.60
C ASP A 117 7.93 -9.36 -8.47
N LYS A 118 7.30 -8.77 -9.49
CA LYS A 118 7.90 -7.88 -10.49
C LYS A 118 7.94 -6.44 -10.01
N THR A 119 6.91 -6.01 -9.29
CA THR A 119 6.82 -4.62 -8.82
C THR A 119 7.57 -4.39 -7.52
N GLY A 120 7.88 -5.44 -6.76
CA GLY A 120 8.42 -5.33 -5.40
C GLY A 120 7.41 -4.76 -4.39
N GLY A 121 6.12 -4.76 -4.74
CA GLY A 121 5.04 -4.28 -3.90
C GLY A 121 4.70 -5.23 -2.75
N ILE A 122 3.85 -4.74 -1.85
CA ILE A 122 3.27 -5.49 -0.74
C ILE A 122 1.78 -5.62 -1.03
N SER A 123 1.19 -6.82 -1.01
CA SER A 123 -0.27 -6.93 -1.15
C SER A 123 -0.97 -6.85 0.19
N LEU A 124 -2.12 -6.18 0.22
CA LEU A 124 -2.97 -6.08 1.39
C LEU A 124 -4.41 -6.48 1.03
N SER A 125 -4.96 -7.49 1.71
CA SER A 125 -6.35 -7.92 1.53
C SER A 125 -6.97 -8.27 2.88
N GLU A 126 -8.29 -8.37 2.90
CA GLU A 126 -9.01 -9.02 3.99
C GLU A 126 -8.60 -10.50 4.08
N ASN A 127 -8.77 -11.09 5.26
CA ASN A 127 -8.56 -12.51 5.44
C ASN A 127 -9.78 -13.34 5.04
N GLN A 128 -9.58 -14.65 4.90
CA GLN A 128 -10.64 -15.58 4.54
C GLN A 128 -11.76 -15.68 5.61
N ASN A 129 -11.44 -15.48 6.88
CA ASN A 129 -12.34 -15.76 8.01
C ASN A 129 -13.41 -14.68 8.23
N GLY A 130 -13.20 -13.47 7.71
CA GLY A 130 -14.13 -12.35 7.89
C GLY A 130 -14.19 -11.83 9.33
N ASP A 131 -13.16 -12.10 10.14
CA ASP A 131 -13.03 -11.64 11.54
C ASP A 131 -12.40 -10.23 11.65
N GLY A 132 -12.20 -9.56 10.51
CA GLY A 132 -11.50 -8.27 10.42
C GLY A 132 -9.98 -8.39 10.30
N GLY A 133 -9.45 -9.61 10.25
CA GLY A 133 -8.04 -9.86 9.98
C GLY A 133 -7.60 -9.42 8.58
N VAL A 134 -6.30 -9.16 8.45
CA VAL A 134 -5.67 -8.69 7.22
C VAL A 134 -4.58 -9.67 6.80
N GLU A 135 -4.54 -10.02 5.52
CA GLU A 135 -3.45 -10.78 4.92
C GLU A 135 -2.45 -9.83 4.24
N ILE A 136 -1.16 -10.00 4.58
CA ILE A 136 -0.04 -9.27 3.98
C ILE A 136 0.74 -10.24 3.10
N GLY A 137 0.81 -9.95 1.80
CA GLY A 137 1.60 -10.73 0.84
C GLY A 137 2.92 -10.05 0.50
N LEU A 138 4.00 -10.84 0.49
CA LEU A 138 5.37 -10.38 0.27
C LEU A 138 6.12 -11.36 -0.62
N VAL A 139 6.92 -10.83 -1.56
CA VAL A 139 7.88 -11.62 -2.35
C VAL A 139 9.26 -11.01 -2.18
N LEU A 140 10.11 -11.69 -1.41
CA LEU A 140 11.46 -11.24 -1.07
C LEU A 140 12.48 -12.35 -1.37
N ARG A 141 13.75 -11.98 -1.49
CA ARG A 141 14.85 -12.96 -1.49
C ARG A 141 14.83 -13.71 -0.15
N LYS A 142 15.18 -15.00 -0.17
CA LYS A 142 15.11 -15.90 1.00
C LYS A 142 15.67 -15.27 2.29
N HIS A 143 16.90 -14.77 2.28
CA HIS A 143 17.52 -14.14 3.46
C HIS A 143 16.78 -12.89 3.96
N HIS A 144 16.18 -12.10 3.07
CA HIS A 144 15.34 -10.96 3.46
C HIS A 144 14.00 -11.41 4.02
N MET A 145 13.40 -12.48 3.48
CA MET A 145 12.16 -13.04 4.01
C MET A 145 12.36 -13.61 5.42
N GLU A 146 13.47 -14.32 5.65
CA GLU A 146 13.83 -14.85 6.97
C GLU A 146 14.01 -13.71 8.00
N ALA A 147 14.75 -12.66 7.63
CA ALA A 147 14.92 -11.49 8.49
C ALA A 147 13.59 -10.76 8.74
N PHE A 148 12.77 -10.57 7.70
CA PHE A 148 11.45 -9.95 7.82
C PHE A 148 10.55 -10.73 8.77
N ALA A 149 10.47 -12.05 8.60
CA ALA A 149 9.62 -12.91 9.42
C ALA A 149 10.00 -12.84 10.91
N SER A 150 11.29 -12.85 11.24
CA SER A 150 11.78 -12.67 12.62
C SER A 150 11.36 -11.31 13.18
N LEU A 151 11.68 -10.23 12.47
CA LEU A 151 11.40 -8.86 12.92
C LEU A 151 9.89 -8.60 13.06
N PHE A 152 9.07 -9.15 12.16
CA PHE A 152 7.62 -9.00 12.21
C PHE A 152 7.02 -9.74 13.41
N ALA A 153 7.47 -10.97 13.69
CA ALA A 153 7.02 -11.74 14.85
C ALA A 153 7.42 -11.06 16.17
N GLU A 154 8.70 -10.68 16.32
CA GLU A 154 9.21 -9.96 17.49
C GLU A 154 8.47 -8.63 17.71
N GLY A 155 8.17 -7.91 16.63
CA GLY A 155 7.41 -6.67 16.69
C GLY A 155 5.98 -6.87 17.21
N LEU A 156 5.31 -7.95 16.80
CA LEU A 156 3.95 -8.27 17.27
C LEU A 156 3.93 -8.73 18.72
N GLU A 157 4.92 -9.49 19.16
CA GLU A 157 5.03 -9.94 20.56
C GLU A 157 5.31 -8.80 21.54
N SER A 158 5.80 -7.66 21.06
CA SER A 158 6.11 -6.47 21.87
C SER A 158 5.01 -5.40 21.89
N LEU A 159 3.85 -5.67 21.26
CA LEU A 159 2.66 -4.80 21.28
C LEU A 159 1.84 -4.90 22.57
#